data_AF-A0A2E4XWW4-F1
#
_entry.id   AF-A0A2E4XWW4-F1
#
_cell.length_a   1.000
_cell.length_b   1.000
_cell.length_c   1.000
_cell.angle_alpha   90.00
_cell.angle_beta   90.00
_cell.angle_gamma   90.00
#
_symmetry.space_group_name_H-M   'P 1'
#
loop_
_entity.id
_entity.type
_entity.pdbx_description
1 polymer ?
#
loop_
_entity_poly.entity_id
_entity_poly.type
_entity_poly.pdbx_seq_one_letter_code
_entity_poly.pdbx_strand_id
1 'polypeptide(L)'
;MKTHLARLLVLVLGLFAALAADPAFAQKKKKAHAYLLQVMTPDGKGYLPMAEAEVQTALVQATIALRKPDDLEHLRAQARAAQHAIDPIRIKEGPGRGFGTKRDYPDRQNYRPPR
;
A
#
# COMPACT_ATOMS: atom_id res chain seq x y z
N MET A 1 21.71 36.67 39.47
CA MET A 1 22.44 35.44 39.05
C MET A 1 21.54 34.30 38.57
N LYS A 2 20.37 34.03 39.18
CA LYS A 2 19.49 32.90 38.80
C LYS A 2 18.91 32.95 37.37
N THR A 3 18.66 34.13 36.83
CA THR A 3 18.05 34.32 35.49
C THR A 3 18.99 34.06 34.32
N HIS A 4 20.29 34.26 34.50
CA HIS A 4 21.30 33.98 33.47
C HIS A 4 21.62 32.49 33.37
N LEU A 5 21.61 31.78 34.50
CA LEU A 5 21.83 30.33 34.55
C LEU A 5 20.70 29.55 33.84
N ALA A 6 19.45 29.94 34.06
CA ALA A 6 18.28 29.34 33.41
C ALA A 6 18.28 29.55 31.88
N ARG A 7 18.70 30.74 31.42
CA ARG A 7 18.82 31.03 29.98
C ARG A 7 19.93 30.22 29.32
N LEU A 8 21.06 30.04 30.02
CA LEU A 8 22.17 29.24 29.52
C LEU A 8 21.79 27.75 29.44
N LEU A 9 21.05 27.25 30.43
CA LEU A 9 20.54 25.87 30.43
C LEU A 9 19.58 25.61 29.26
N VAL A 10 18.64 26.53 28.99
CA VAL A 10 17.69 26.40 27.87
C VAL A 10 18.41 26.43 26.51
N LEU A 11 19.43 27.27 26.37
CA LEU A 11 20.25 27.33 25.15
C LEU A 11 21.03 26.04 24.93
N VAL A 12 21.62 25.47 25.98
CA VAL A 12 22.35 24.19 25.90
C VAL A 12 21.41 23.04 25.59
N LEU A 13 20.21 23.00 26.21
CA LEU A 13 19.22 21.95 25.93
C LEU A 13 18.70 22.04 24.49
N GLY A 14 18.44 23.26 23.99
CA GLY A 14 17.98 23.48 22.62
C GLY A 14 19.01 23.08 21.57
N LEU A 15 20.30 23.34 21.84
CA LEU A 15 21.39 22.92 20.95
C LEU A 15 21.56 21.40 20.93
N PHE A 16 21.36 20.72 22.05
CA PHE A 16 21.41 19.26 22.15
C PHE A 16 20.26 18.59 21.38
N ALA A 17 19.06 19.16 21.44
CA ALA A 17 17.89 18.64 20.71
C ALA A 17 18.04 18.79 19.19
N ALA A 18 18.64 19.88 18.71
CA ALA A 18 18.89 20.11 17.29
C ALA A 18 19.95 19.16 16.72
N LEU A 19 20.95 18.76 17.52
CA LEU A 19 21.99 17.83 17.09
C LEU A 19 21.51 16.36 17.06
N ALA A 20 20.49 16.02 17.86
CA ALA A 20 19.92 14.67 17.91
C ALA A 20 18.92 14.38 16.77
N ALA A 21 18.38 15.41 16.13
CA ALA A 21 17.48 15.27 15.00
C ALA A 21 18.29 15.18 13.70
N ASP A 22 18.67 13.96 13.29
CA ASP A 22 19.38 13.77 12.02
C ASP A 22 18.36 13.70 10.85
N PRO A 23 18.20 14.79 10.04
CA PRO A 23 17.26 14.79 8.93
C PRO A 23 17.62 13.77 7.86
N ALA A 24 18.88 13.31 7.81
CA ALA A 24 19.34 12.28 6.88
C ALA A 24 18.72 10.91 7.18
N PHE A 25 18.47 10.57 8.46
CA PHE A 25 17.80 9.32 8.84
C PHE A 25 16.33 9.29 8.39
N ALA A 26 15.62 10.40 8.54
CA ALA A 26 14.24 10.53 8.07
C ALA A 26 14.13 10.47 6.55
N GLN A 27 15.10 11.06 5.83
CA GLN A 27 15.13 11.03 4.36
C GLN A 27 15.51 9.64 3.80
N LYS A 28 16.45 8.94 4.45
CA LYS A 28 16.83 7.55 4.09
C LYS A 28 15.66 6.58 4.22
N LYS A 29 14.84 6.69 5.27
CA LYS A 29 13.62 5.87 5.44
C LYS A 29 12.63 6.03 4.28
N LYS A 30 12.36 7.27 3.84
CA LYS A 30 11.41 7.55 2.75
C LYS A 30 11.88 6.97 1.41
N LYS A 31 13.16 7.12 1.08
CA LYS A 31 13.76 6.58 -0.15
C LYS A 31 13.79 5.05 -0.15
N ALA A 32 14.13 4.43 0.98
CA ALA A 32 14.14 2.98 1.12
C ALA A 32 12.72 2.37 0.96
N HIS A 33 11.70 3.02 1.52
CA HIS A 33 10.32 2.56 1.40
C HIS A 33 9.79 2.70 -0.03
N ALA A 34 10.06 3.83 -0.70
CA ALA A 34 9.71 4.03 -2.10
C ALA A 34 10.42 3.04 -3.04
N TYR A 35 11.70 2.75 -2.78
CA TYR A 35 12.47 1.76 -3.54
C TYR A 35 11.92 0.33 -3.36
N LEU A 36 11.57 -0.06 -2.13
CA LEU A 36 10.96 -1.37 -1.86
C LEU A 36 9.61 -1.52 -2.58
N LEU A 37 8.78 -0.48 -2.59
CA LEU A 37 7.51 -0.48 -3.33
C LEU A 37 7.72 -0.61 -4.84
N GLN A 38 8.85 -0.14 -5.36
CA GLN A 38 9.19 -0.22 -6.77
C GLN A 38 9.70 -1.62 -7.16
N VAL A 39 10.62 -2.20 -6.37
CA VAL A 39 11.29 -3.48 -6.66
C VAL A 39 10.36 -4.70 -6.48
N MET A 40 9.36 -4.62 -5.61
CA MET A 40 8.44 -5.73 -5.32
C MET A 40 7.39 -5.99 -6.42
N THR A 41 7.46 -5.27 -7.56
CA THR A 41 6.49 -5.38 -8.66
C THR A 41 7.15 -5.84 -9.96
N PRO A 42 6.46 -6.61 -10.82
CA PRO A 42 6.91 -6.93 -12.17
C PRO A 42 7.35 -5.66 -12.90
N ASP A 43 8.49 -5.74 -13.58
CA ASP A 43 9.09 -4.65 -14.35
C ASP A 43 9.51 -3.41 -13.54
N GLY A 44 9.51 -3.46 -12.20
CA GLY A 44 9.94 -2.34 -11.37
C GLY A 44 9.05 -1.10 -11.47
N LYS A 45 7.77 -1.27 -11.82
CA LYS A 45 6.84 -0.15 -12.10
C LYS A 45 6.23 0.47 -10.84
N GLY A 46 6.28 -0.23 -9.71
CA GLY A 46 5.71 0.20 -8.44
C GLY A 46 4.23 -0.17 -8.28
N TYR A 47 3.73 -0.14 -7.03
CA TYR A 47 2.40 -0.67 -6.70
C TYR A 47 1.23 0.08 -7.33
N LEU A 48 1.32 1.41 -7.48
CA LEU A 48 0.20 2.21 -8.01
C LEU A 48 -0.16 1.84 -9.47
N PRO A 49 0.78 1.82 -10.43
CA PRO A 49 0.46 1.38 -11.79
C PRO A 49 0.11 -0.12 -11.87
N MET A 50 0.55 -0.93 -10.92
CA MET A 50 0.09 -2.32 -10.80
C MET A 50 -1.38 -2.38 -10.40
N ALA A 51 -1.77 -1.66 -9.35
CA ALA A 51 -3.16 -1.56 -8.91
C ALA A 51 -4.07 -1.03 -10.02
N GLU A 52 -3.62 -0.05 -10.80
CA GLU A 52 -4.37 0.44 -11.95
C GLU A 52 -4.63 -0.66 -12.99
N ALA A 53 -3.61 -1.44 -13.36
CA ALA A 53 -3.77 -2.56 -14.29
C ALA A 53 -4.72 -3.66 -13.75
N GLU A 54 -4.72 -3.90 -12.44
CA GLU A 54 -5.65 -4.83 -11.80
C GLU A 54 -7.09 -4.28 -11.83
N VAL A 55 -7.30 -2.97 -11.60
CA VAL A 55 -8.62 -2.33 -11.78
C VAL A 55 -9.12 -2.49 -13.21
N GLN A 56 -8.28 -2.25 -14.21
CA GLN A 56 -8.64 -2.43 -15.62
C GLN A 56 -9.06 -3.89 -15.90
N THR A 57 -8.35 -4.86 -15.33
CA THR A 57 -8.71 -6.28 -15.43
C THR A 57 -10.10 -6.55 -14.82
N ALA A 58 -10.38 -6.02 -13.63
CA ALA A 58 -11.69 -6.16 -12.99
C ALA A 58 -12.82 -5.54 -13.85
N LEU A 59 -12.58 -4.37 -14.44
CA LEU A 59 -13.53 -3.71 -15.35
C LEU A 59 -13.81 -4.55 -16.60
N VAL A 60 -12.79 -5.16 -17.19
CA VAL A 60 -12.96 -6.07 -18.34
C VAL A 60 -13.84 -7.27 -17.95
N GLN A 61 -13.59 -7.91 -16.81
CA GLN A 61 -14.40 -9.04 -16.36
C GLN A 61 -15.85 -8.63 -16.09
N ALA A 62 -16.08 -7.47 -15.47
CA ALA A 62 -17.42 -6.92 -15.30
C ALA A 62 -18.13 -6.67 -16.65
N THR A 63 -17.39 -6.21 -17.66
CA THR A 63 -17.93 -5.99 -19.01
C THR A 63 -18.26 -7.32 -19.72
N ILE A 64 -17.43 -8.36 -19.52
CA ILE A 64 -17.70 -9.70 -20.05
C ILE A 64 -18.91 -10.33 -19.37
N ALA A 65 -19.11 -10.09 -18.07
CA ALA A 65 -20.27 -10.56 -17.32
C ALA A 65 -21.59 -10.09 -17.99
N LEU A 66 -21.62 -8.84 -18.44
CA LEU A 66 -22.80 -8.24 -19.09
C LEU A 66 -23.16 -8.87 -20.45
N ARG A 67 -22.28 -9.70 -21.04
CA ARG A 67 -22.57 -10.38 -22.31
C ARG A 67 -23.56 -11.54 -22.18
N LYS A 68 -23.71 -12.11 -20.99
CA LYS A 68 -24.67 -13.18 -20.68
C LYS A 68 -25.33 -12.91 -19.31
N PRO A 69 -26.22 -11.90 -19.24
CA PRO A 69 -26.78 -11.44 -17.98
C PRO A 69 -27.77 -12.43 -17.34
N ASP A 70 -28.21 -13.43 -18.10
CA ASP A 70 -29.14 -14.51 -17.72
C ASP A 70 -28.42 -15.81 -17.31
N ASP A 71 -27.10 -15.89 -17.50
CA ASP A 71 -26.28 -17.06 -17.15
C ASP A 71 -25.61 -16.86 -15.79
N LEU A 72 -26.24 -17.40 -14.73
CA LEU A 72 -25.77 -17.26 -13.35
C LEU A 72 -24.36 -17.84 -13.13
N GLU A 73 -24.01 -18.93 -13.81
CA GLU A 73 -22.68 -19.55 -13.69
C GLU A 73 -21.62 -18.68 -14.36
N HIS A 74 -21.92 -18.12 -15.54
CA HIS A 74 -21.07 -17.12 -16.19
C HIS A 74 -20.86 -15.90 -15.29
N LEU A 75 -21.93 -15.34 -14.72
CA LEU A 75 -21.85 -14.18 -13.83
C LEU A 75 -20.98 -14.46 -12.60
N ARG A 76 -21.13 -15.65 -11.97
CA ARG A 76 -20.31 -16.07 -10.83
C ARG A 76 -18.84 -16.20 -11.20
N ALA A 77 -18.52 -16.78 -12.36
CA ALA A 77 -17.15 -16.92 -12.83
C ALA A 77 -16.49 -15.55 -13.05
N GLN A 78 -17.18 -14.63 -13.73
CA GLN A 78 -16.67 -13.28 -13.97
C GLN A 78 -16.54 -12.47 -12.66
N ALA A 79 -17.47 -12.64 -11.71
CA ALA A 79 -17.39 -12.01 -10.40
C ALA A 79 -16.18 -12.52 -9.61
N ARG A 80 -15.91 -13.84 -9.61
CA ARG A 80 -14.71 -14.42 -8.97
C ARG A 80 -13.43 -13.90 -9.62
N ALA A 81 -13.41 -13.79 -10.95
CA ALA A 81 -12.29 -13.23 -11.70
C ALA A 81 -12.03 -11.75 -11.35
N ALA A 82 -13.07 -10.92 -11.27
CA ALA A 82 -12.95 -9.53 -10.83
C ALA A 82 -12.48 -9.42 -9.37
N GLN A 83 -12.96 -10.30 -8.49
CA GLN A 83 -12.54 -10.34 -7.08
C GLN A 83 -11.06 -10.71 -6.92
N HIS A 84 -10.50 -11.58 -7.76
CA HIS A 84 -9.06 -11.86 -7.76
C HIS A 84 -8.24 -10.59 -8.03
N ALA A 85 -8.61 -9.81 -9.04
CA ALA A 85 -7.94 -8.56 -9.37
C ALA A 85 -8.10 -7.49 -8.25
N ILE A 86 -9.18 -7.54 -7.48
CA ILE A 86 -9.39 -6.62 -6.35
C ILE A 86 -8.63 -7.07 -5.09
N ASP A 87 -8.77 -8.34 -4.72
CA ASP A 87 -8.28 -8.94 -3.49
C ASP A 87 -7.79 -10.39 -3.74
N PRO A 88 -6.55 -10.52 -4.24
CA PRO A 88 -5.96 -11.81 -4.58
C PRO A 88 -5.61 -12.66 -3.34
N ILE A 89 -5.65 -12.08 -2.13
CA ILE A 89 -5.45 -12.81 -0.88
C ILE A 89 -6.65 -13.71 -0.61
N ARG A 90 -7.87 -13.18 -0.84
CA ARG A 90 -9.12 -13.92 -0.63
C ARG A 90 -9.44 -14.85 -1.78
N ILE A 91 -9.19 -14.43 -3.01
CA ILE A 91 -9.38 -15.25 -4.21
C ILE A 91 -8.02 -15.48 -4.85
N LYS A 92 -7.45 -16.68 -4.71
CA LYS A 92 -6.07 -16.96 -5.14
C LYS A 92 -5.88 -17.13 -6.65
N GLU A 93 -6.97 -17.35 -7.38
CA GLU A 93 -6.96 -17.72 -8.80
C GLU A 93 -7.84 -16.78 -9.60
N GLY A 94 -7.34 -16.32 -10.74
CA GLY A 94 -8.07 -15.47 -11.68
C GLY A 94 -7.13 -14.73 -12.63
N PRO A 95 -7.67 -14.04 -13.64
CA PRO A 95 -6.88 -13.16 -14.49
C PRO A 95 -6.39 -11.94 -13.70
N GLY A 96 -5.15 -11.53 -13.93
CA GLY A 96 -4.49 -10.48 -13.17
C GLY A 96 -3.06 -10.90 -12.80
N ARG A 97 -2.33 -10.01 -12.10
CA ARG A 97 -0.95 -10.26 -11.66
C ARG A 97 -0.87 -10.60 -10.17
N GLY A 98 -2.01 -10.72 -9.49
CA GLY A 98 -2.08 -11.03 -8.05
C GLY A 98 -1.59 -9.87 -7.17
N PHE A 99 -1.60 -8.64 -7.68
CA PHE A 99 -1.20 -7.47 -6.90
C PHE A 99 -2.37 -6.89 -6.13
N GLY A 100 -3.59 -6.97 -6.65
CA GLY A 100 -4.75 -6.47 -5.94
C GLY A 100 -4.79 -4.94 -5.84
N THR A 101 -5.98 -4.39 -5.80
CA THR A 101 -6.17 -2.97 -5.40
C THR A 101 -6.09 -2.80 -3.88
N LYS A 102 -6.33 -3.88 -3.14
CA LYS A 102 -6.37 -3.93 -1.68
C LYS A 102 -5.14 -4.59 -1.05
N ARG A 103 -4.03 -4.73 -1.75
CA ARG A 103 -2.81 -5.29 -1.13
C ARG A 103 -2.13 -4.25 -0.25
N ASP A 104 -2.72 -4.06 0.92
CA ASP A 104 -1.97 -3.69 2.11
C ASP A 104 -1.02 -4.84 2.47
N TYR A 105 0.10 -4.48 3.08
CA TYR A 105 1.13 -5.38 3.62
C TYR A 105 0.59 -6.71 4.22
N PRO A 106 1.41 -7.78 4.27
CA PRO A 106 1.02 -9.14 4.70
C PRO A 106 0.43 -9.31 6.13
N ASP A 107 0.11 -8.25 6.86
CA ASP A 107 -0.41 -8.29 8.23
C ASP A 107 -1.96 -8.32 8.32
N ARG A 108 -2.67 -8.35 7.20
CA ARG A 108 -4.16 -8.42 7.20
C ARG A 108 -4.73 -9.69 7.83
N GLN A 109 -3.96 -10.76 7.96
CA GLN A 109 -4.41 -11.97 8.67
C GLN A 109 -4.54 -11.73 10.19
N ASN A 110 -3.84 -10.73 10.75
CA ASN A 110 -3.88 -10.39 12.18
C ASN A 110 -4.55 -9.05 12.49
N TYR A 111 -4.99 -8.29 11.48
CA TYR A 111 -5.66 -7.02 11.69
C TYR A 111 -7.06 -7.22 12.29
N ARG A 112 -7.22 -6.95 13.58
CA ARG A 112 -8.52 -6.73 14.21
C ARG A 112 -8.84 -5.23 14.17
N PRO A 113 -9.96 -4.81 13.57
CA PRO A 113 -10.38 -3.42 13.67
C PRO A 113 -10.68 -3.06 15.14
N PRO A 114 -10.35 -1.84 15.59
CA PRO A 114 -10.83 -1.35 16.87
C PRO A 114 -12.37 -1.38 16.87
N ARG A 115 -12.94 -1.91 17.95
CA ARG A 115 -14.39 -2.00 18.17
C ARG A 115 -15.00 -0.62 18.39
#